data_AF-A0A2V8E055-F1
#
_entry.id   AF-A0A2V8E055-F1
#
_cell.length_a   1.000
_cell.length_b   1.000
_cell.length_c   1.000
_cell.angle_alpha   90.00
_cell.angle_beta   90.00
_cell.angle_gamma   90.00
#
_symmetry.space_group_name_H-M   'P 1'
#
loop_
_entity.id
_entity.type
_entity.pdbx_description
1 polymer ?
#
loop_
_entity_poly.entity_id
_entity_poly.type
_entity_poly.pdbx_seq_one_letter_code
_entity_poly.pdbx_strand_id
1 'polypeptide(L)'
;MAKHRSQPKSKARQSLARRKPAPRPAPQAQATQPITTPRVITPPAPSQPLPIQRRSTYFEAVAIYERGLTALQRHDFPTAAELFESVLRLYPEERELLERVRLYLNVCKRRVKPREDAPQTLEERLYAATLAFNGGRYDEAILHLRLVRDEDPDNDHALYMLAVAHAQRAEHAEAIAHLERAIALNPENRSLARRDPDLEVLRGDDAFRAALESAPVAPMDRGVRRPLRPKLAR
;
A
#
# COMPACT_ATOMS: atom_id res chain seq x y z
N MET A 1 34.49 -54.23 30.09
CA MET A 1 34.32 -53.45 31.32
C MET A 1 32.85 -53.12 31.48
N ALA A 2 32.19 -53.77 32.43
CA ALA A 2 30.82 -53.54 32.85
C ALA A 2 30.78 -52.58 34.03
N LYS A 3 29.55 -52.16 34.40
CA LYS A 3 29.05 -51.62 35.70
C LYS A 3 28.69 -50.13 35.65
N HIS A 4 27.55 -49.65 36.12
CA HIS A 4 26.38 -50.17 36.87
C HIS A 4 25.21 -49.19 36.53
N ARG A 5 23.99 -49.58 36.14
CA ARG A 5 22.91 -50.34 36.82
C ARG A 5 22.50 -49.79 38.19
N SER A 6 21.32 -49.15 38.26
CA SER A 6 20.25 -49.47 39.24
C SER A 6 19.00 -48.59 39.05
N GLN A 7 17.91 -49.22 38.56
CA GLN A 7 16.51 -48.85 38.84
C GLN A 7 16.12 -49.33 40.28
N PRO A 8 14.83 -49.54 40.64
CA PRO A 8 13.72 -48.62 40.90
C PRO A 8 13.10 -48.91 42.31
N LYS A 9 12.03 -48.21 42.72
CA LYS A 9 11.06 -48.79 43.67
C LYS A 9 9.60 -48.46 43.30
N SER A 10 8.93 -49.54 42.94
CA SER A 10 7.49 -49.79 42.91
C SER A 10 6.77 -49.44 44.22
N LYS A 11 5.47 -49.15 44.13
CA LYS A 11 4.45 -49.79 44.98
C LYS A 11 3.10 -49.84 44.24
N ALA A 12 2.72 -51.06 43.87
CA ALA A 12 1.37 -51.46 43.53
C ALA A 12 0.52 -51.66 44.79
N ARG A 13 -0.80 -51.65 44.62
CA ARG A 13 -1.89 -52.37 45.35
C ARG A 13 -3.12 -51.46 45.39
N GLN A 14 -4.36 -51.90 45.23
CA GLN A 14 -4.96 -53.18 44.90
C GLN A 14 -6.44 -52.85 44.63
N SER A 15 -7.02 -53.57 43.67
CA SER A 15 -8.46 -53.65 43.41
C SER A 15 -9.24 -54.17 44.62
N LEU A 16 -10.45 -53.66 44.86
CA LEU A 16 -11.53 -54.42 45.48
C LEU A 16 -12.90 -53.87 45.07
N ALA A 17 -13.57 -54.63 44.22
CA ALA A 17 -15.00 -54.54 43.96
C ALA A 17 -15.80 -54.99 45.20
N ARG A 18 -16.93 -54.32 45.47
CA ARG A 18 -18.09 -54.84 46.24
C ARG A 18 -19.26 -53.88 46.03
N ARG A 19 -20.21 -54.25 45.16
CA ARG A 19 -21.51 -54.90 45.45
C ARG A 19 -22.64 -53.90 45.77
N LYS A 20 -23.59 -53.81 44.82
CA LYS A 20 -24.95 -53.27 44.99
C LYS A 20 -25.71 -53.98 46.10
N PRO A 21 -26.69 -53.30 46.73
CA PRO A 21 -27.95 -53.93 47.11
C PRO A 21 -29.14 -53.30 46.36
N ALA A 22 -30.12 -54.16 46.05
CA ALA A 22 -31.40 -53.84 45.43
C ALA A 22 -32.48 -53.53 46.50
N PRO A 23 -33.71 -53.11 46.11
CA PRO A 23 -34.57 -52.17 46.85
C PRO A 23 -35.67 -52.82 47.72
N ARG A 24 -36.39 -52.02 48.52
CA ARG A 24 -37.68 -52.33 49.20
C ARG A 24 -38.28 -51.07 49.86
N PRO A 25 -39.59 -51.03 50.20
CA PRO A 25 -40.72 -50.68 49.31
C PRO A 25 -41.44 -49.37 49.74
N ALA A 26 -42.31 -48.86 48.88
CA ALA A 26 -43.19 -47.72 49.16
C ALA A 26 -44.38 -48.10 50.07
N PRO A 27 -44.93 -47.15 50.86
CA PRO A 27 -46.29 -47.25 51.39
C PRO A 27 -47.30 -46.56 50.47
N GLN A 28 -48.25 -47.34 49.95
CA GLN A 28 -49.62 -46.91 49.63
C GLN A 28 -50.37 -46.69 50.96
N ALA A 29 -51.42 -45.89 51.15
CA ALA A 29 -52.28 -45.04 50.33
C ALA A 29 -53.01 -44.11 51.34
N GLN A 30 -53.61 -43.01 50.87
CA GLN A 30 -55.02 -42.72 51.13
C GLN A 30 -55.49 -41.50 50.32
N ALA A 31 -56.70 -41.66 49.78
CA ALA A 31 -57.34 -40.77 48.83
C ALA A 31 -58.13 -39.66 49.53
N THR A 32 -58.05 -38.46 48.99
CA THR A 32 -59.08 -37.41 49.08
C THR A 32 -59.25 -36.77 47.71
N GLN A 33 -60.46 -36.85 47.16
CA GLN A 33 -60.97 -36.04 46.04
C GLN A 33 -61.72 -34.83 46.65
N PRO A 34 -62.25 -33.88 45.86
CA PRO A 34 -61.61 -33.05 44.84
C PRO A 34 -61.85 -31.55 45.16
N ILE A 35 -60.94 -30.65 44.75
CA ILE A 35 -61.28 -29.22 44.62
C ILE A 35 -60.93 -28.79 43.21
N THR A 36 -61.98 -28.60 42.42
CA THR A 36 -61.98 -27.97 41.10
C THR A 36 -61.54 -26.51 41.23
N THR A 37 -60.41 -26.17 40.63
CA THR A 37 -60.04 -24.79 40.31
C THR A 37 -59.87 -24.62 38.79
N PRO A 38 -60.27 -23.47 38.23
CA PRO A 38 -60.47 -23.31 36.80
C PRO A 38 -59.14 -23.29 36.02
N ARG A 39 -59.18 -23.89 34.83
CA ARG A 39 -58.14 -23.90 33.81
C ARG A 39 -57.79 -22.47 33.41
N VAL A 40 -56.64 -21.97 33.88
CA VAL A 40 -56.02 -20.77 33.35
C VAL A 40 -55.57 -21.10 31.92
N ILE A 41 -56.25 -20.52 30.94
CA ILE A 41 -55.76 -20.46 29.56
C ILE A 41 -54.60 -19.44 29.59
N THR A 42 -53.37 -19.93 29.66
CA THR A 42 -52.20 -19.08 29.44
C THR A 42 -52.16 -18.70 27.95
N PRO A 43 -51.90 -17.43 27.61
CA PRO A 43 -51.62 -17.05 26.23
C PRO A 43 -50.33 -17.75 25.77
N PRO A 44 -50.17 -18.05 24.46
CA PRO A 44 -48.94 -18.65 23.98
C PRO A 44 -47.78 -17.69 24.28
N ALA A 45 -46.71 -18.23 24.88
CA ALA A 45 -45.48 -17.48 25.10
C ALA A 45 -45.01 -16.85 23.78
N PRO A 46 -44.48 -15.61 23.80
CA PRO A 46 -43.93 -15.01 22.58
C PRO A 46 -42.81 -15.90 22.08
N SER A 47 -42.94 -16.36 20.83
CA SER A 47 -41.94 -17.12 20.11
C SER A 47 -40.60 -16.39 20.22
N GLN A 48 -39.64 -16.96 20.94
CA GLN A 48 -38.27 -16.45 20.94
C GLN A 48 -37.74 -16.48 19.50
N PRO A 49 -37.21 -15.38 18.96
CA PRO A 49 -36.64 -15.40 17.62
C PRO A 49 -35.44 -16.35 17.58
N LEU A 50 -35.42 -17.22 16.57
CA LEU A 50 -34.44 -18.29 16.38
C LEU A 50 -32.99 -17.73 16.35
N PRO A 51 -32.05 -18.30 17.12
CA PRO A 51 -30.68 -17.80 17.17
C PRO A 51 -29.77 -18.49 16.13
N ILE A 52 -29.92 -18.25 14.81
CA ILE A 52 -29.12 -18.99 13.80
C ILE A 52 -28.77 -18.21 12.50
N GLN A 53 -28.36 -16.93 12.58
CA GLN A 53 -27.80 -16.22 11.40
C GLN A 53 -26.34 -15.76 11.55
N ARG A 54 -25.89 -15.45 12.77
CA ARG A 54 -24.51 -14.97 13.05
C ARG A 54 -23.41 -15.94 12.60
N ARG A 55 -23.62 -17.26 12.69
CA ARG A 55 -22.60 -18.24 12.29
C ARG A 55 -22.36 -18.29 10.77
N SER A 56 -23.37 -17.93 9.97
CA SER A 56 -23.27 -17.95 8.50
C SER A 56 -22.59 -16.67 7.99
N THR A 57 -23.00 -15.51 8.51
CA THR A 57 -22.43 -14.21 8.13
C THR A 57 -20.97 -14.07 8.54
N TYR A 58 -20.60 -14.64 9.69
CA TYR A 58 -19.22 -14.67 10.17
C TYR A 58 -18.29 -15.39 9.20
N PHE A 59 -18.68 -16.56 8.67
CA PHE A 59 -17.84 -17.33 7.75
C PHE A 59 -17.62 -16.59 6.42
N GLU A 60 -18.65 -15.94 5.89
CA GLU A 60 -18.53 -15.10 4.70
C GLU A 60 -17.61 -13.90 4.92
N ALA A 61 -17.75 -13.22 6.06
CA ALA A 61 -16.90 -12.09 6.43
C ALA A 61 -15.43 -12.52 6.57
N VAL A 62 -15.17 -13.69 7.18
CA VAL A 62 -13.84 -14.29 7.30
C VAL A 62 -13.24 -14.59 5.92
N ALA A 63 -14.02 -15.15 4.99
CA ALA A 63 -13.52 -15.45 3.65
C ALA A 63 -13.08 -14.18 2.88
N ILE A 64 -13.83 -13.08 2.99
CA ILE A 64 -13.42 -11.80 2.39
C ILE A 64 -12.19 -11.23 3.09
N TYR A 65 -12.13 -11.33 4.41
CA TYR A 65 -10.97 -10.91 5.19
C TYR A 65 -9.70 -11.68 4.82
N GLU A 66 -9.78 -13.00 4.66
CA GLU A 66 -8.66 -13.86 4.22
C GLU A 66 -8.17 -13.51 2.81
N ARG A 67 -9.09 -13.18 1.89
CA ARG A 67 -8.74 -12.65 0.57
C ARG A 67 -8.00 -11.31 0.69
N GLY A 68 -8.45 -10.43 1.58
CA GLY A 68 -7.77 -9.16 1.89
C GLY A 68 -6.36 -9.37 2.43
N LEU A 69 -6.17 -10.35 3.33
CA LEU A 69 -4.85 -10.73 3.83
C LEU A 69 -3.95 -11.29 2.73
N THR A 70 -4.50 -12.09 1.82
CA THR A 70 -3.75 -12.63 0.67
C THR A 70 -3.28 -11.51 -0.26
N ALA A 71 -4.14 -10.51 -0.55
CA ALA A 71 -3.76 -9.33 -1.31
C ALA A 71 -2.66 -8.53 -0.59
N LEU A 72 -2.77 -8.38 0.74
CA LEU A 72 -1.77 -7.69 1.57
C LEU A 72 -0.40 -8.41 1.54
N GLN A 73 -0.38 -9.74 1.60
CA GLN A 73 0.84 -10.54 1.45
C GLN A 73 1.52 -10.36 0.08
N ARG A 74 0.72 -10.08 -0.96
CA ARG A 74 1.21 -9.78 -2.31
C ARG A 74 1.59 -8.30 -2.51
N HIS A 75 1.57 -7.49 -1.45
CA HIS A 75 1.78 -6.03 -1.50
C HIS A 75 0.76 -5.27 -2.36
N ASP A 76 -0.38 -5.90 -2.69
CA ASP A 76 -1.47 -5.25 -3.38
C ASP A 76 -2.36 -4.50 -2.37
N PHE A 77 -1.83 -3.36 -1.91
CA PHE A 77 -2.49 -2.51 -0.92
C PHE A 77 -3.83 -1.92 -1.39
N PRO A 78 -4.01 -1.51 -2.66
CA PRO A 78 -5.30 -1.04 -3.17
C PRO A 78 -6.39 -2.11 -3.06
N THR A 79 -6.16 -3.30 -3.60
CA THR A 79 -7.16 -4.38 -3.56
C THR A 79 -7.41 -4.87 -2.13
N ALA A 80 -6.37 -4.95 -1.29
CA ALA A 80 -6.53 -5.27 0.13
C ALA A 80 -7.42 -4.24 0.85
N ALA A 81 -7.24 -2.94 0.58
CA ALA A 81 -8.06 -1.89 1.18
C ALA A 81 -9.54 -2.03 0.81
N GLU A 82 -9.85 -2.26 -0.47
CA GLU A 82 -11.23 -2.45 -0.95
C GLU A 82 -11.90 -3.64 -0.27
N LEU A 83 -11.19 -4.77 -0.15
CA LEU A 83 -11.70 -5.98 0.51
C LEU A 83 -12.00 -5.71 1.99
N PHE A 84 -11.10 -5.05 2.71
CA PHE A 84 -11.32 -4.68 4.11
C PHE A 84 -12.47 -3.68 4.29
N GLU A 85 -12.61 -2.70 3.40
CA GLU A 85 -13.75 -1.77 3.41
C GLU A 85 -15.07 -2.48 3.14
N SER A 86 -15.06 -3.51 2.28
CA SER A 86 -16.26 -4.32 2.03
C SER A 86 -16.69 -5.09 3.27
N VAL A 87 -15.77 -5.59 4.10
CA VAL A 87 -16.12 -6.26 5.37
C VAL A 87 -16.77 -5.28 6.34
N LEU A 88 -16.23 -4.05 6.47
CA LEU A 88 -16.80 -3.00 7.33
C LEU A 88 -18.21 -2.58 6.89
N ARG A 89 -18.48 -2.60 5.58
CA ARG A 89 -19.78 -2.20 5.01
C ARG A 89 -20.82 -3.31 5.07
N LEU A 90 -20.43 -4.55 4.76
CA LEU A 90 -21.36 -5.67 4.61
C LEU A 90 -21.63 -6.41 5.93
N TYR A 91 -20.69 -6.38 6.88
CA TYR A 91 -20.77 -7.13 8.13
C TYR A 91 -20.48 -6.27 9.38
N PRO A 92 -21.24 -5.18 9.62
CA PRO A 92 -20.99 -4.23 10.70
C PRO A 92 -21.21 -4.79 12.12
N GLU A 93 -21.84 -5.96 12.24
CA GLU A 93 -22.16 -6.61 13.52
C GLU A 93 -21.00 -7.48 14.06
N GLU A 94 -20.02 -7.83 13.21
CA GLU A 94 -18.94 -8.78 13.52
C GLU A 94 -17.76 -8.09 14.25
N ARG A 95 -18.02 -7.56 15.45
CA ARG A 95 -17.10 -6.69 16.22
C ARG A 95 -15.64 -7.15 16.27
N GLU A 96 -15.38 -8.41 16.57
CA GLU A 96 -14.02 -8.97 16.68
C GLU A 96 -13.26 -8.92 15.34
N LEU A 97 -13.96 -9.19 14.23
CA LEU A 97 -13.38 -9.14 12.91
C LEU A 97 -13.14 -7.68 12.48
N LEU A 98 -14.07 -6.78 12.80
CA LEU A 98 -13.97 -5.36 12.44
C LEU A 98 -12.75 -4.67 13.06
N GLU A 99 -12.37 -5.02 14.30
CA GLU A 99 -11.17 -4.48 14.94
C GLU A 99 -9.90 -4.85 14.16
N ARG A 100 -9.79 -6.12 13.73
CA ARG A 100 -8.67 -6.62 12.93
C ARG A 100 -8.66 -5.97 11.54
N VAL A 101 -9.82 -5.93 10.90
CA VAL A 101 -9.99 -5.30 9.57
C VAL A 101 -9.58 -3.84 9.60
N ARG A 102 -9.96 -3.07 10.63
CA ARG A 102 -9.56 -1.65 10.79
C ARG A 102 -8.05 -1.50 10.93
N LEU A 103 -7.38 -2.39 11.66
CA LEU A 103 -5.93 -2.38 11.79
C LEU A 103 -5.25 -2.55 10.42
N TYR A 104 -5.62 -3.58 9.66
CA TYR A 104 -5.02 -3.82 8.34
C TYR A 104 -5.40 -2.75 7.33
N LEU A 105 -6.65 -2.25 7.37
CA LEU A 105 -7.07 -1.15 6.52
C LEU A 105 -6.24 0.11 6.75
N ASN A 106 -5.89 0.42 7.99
CA ASN A 106 -4.99 1.54 8.30
C ASN A 106 -3.59 1.36 7.68
N VAL A 107 -3.06 0.13 7.70
CA VAL A 107 -1.78 -0.19 7.03
C VAL A 107 -1.91 -0.01 5.52
N CYS A 108 -2.97 -0.52 4.90
CA CYS A 108 -3.21 -0.36 3.47
C CYS A 108 -3.38 1.13 3.11
N LYS A 109 -4.18 1.90 3.85
CA LYS A 109 -4.42 3.33 3.58
C LYS A 109 -3.13 4.16 3.64
N ARG A 110 -2.24 3.88 4.58
CA ARG A 110 -0.92 4.53 4.65
C ARG A 110 -0.04 4.22 3.44
N ARG A 111 -0.19 3.05 2.84
CA ARG A 111 0.59 2.60 1.67
C ARG A 111 -0.02 3.03 0.35
N VAL A 112 -1.35 3.18 0.31
CA VAL A 112 -2.12 3.66 -0.86
C VAL A 112 -2.05 5.17 -0.98
N LYS A 113 -1.97 5.91 0.14
CA LYS A 113 -1.67 7.34 0.08
C LYS A 113 -0.34 7.51 -0.66
N PRO A 114 -0.27 8.31 -1.74
CA PRO A 114 1.00 8.64 -2.37
C PRO A 114 1.96 9.08 -1.27
N ARG A 115 3.19 8.57 -1.29
CA ARG A 115 4.22 8.98 -0.32
C ARG A 115 4.27 10.50 -0.36
N GLU A 116 3.86 11.14 0.73
CA GLU A 116 3.97 12.60 0.88
C GLU A 116 5.43 13.06 0.78
N ASP A 117 6.39 12.12 0.85
CA ASP A 117 7.83 12.34 0.67
C ASP A 117 8.28 12.42 -0.80
N ALA A 118 7.44 12.05 -1.77
CA ALA A 118 7.82 12.14 -3.19
C ALA A 118 7.56 13.56 -3.69
N PRO A 119 8.54 14.22 -4.34
CA PRO A 119 8.39 15.60 -4.80
C PRO A 119 7.24 15.71 -5.81
N GLN A 120 6.25 16.55 -5.50
CA GLN A 120 4.99 16.66 -6.23
C GLN A 120 4.97 17.86 -7.16
N THR A 121 5.62 18.96 -6.78
CA THR A 121 5.68 20.17 -7.63
C THR A 121 6.90 20.14 -8.54
N LEU A 122 6.86 20.95 -9.60
CA LEU A 122 8.01 21.19 -10.47
C LEU A 122 9.22 21.66 -9.65
N GLU A 123 9.02 22.59 -8.73
CA GLU A 123 10.09 23.13 -7.87
C GLU A 123 10.67 22.06 -6.93
N GLU A 124 9.82 21.24 -6.30
CA GLU A 124 10.27 20.16 -5.43
C GLU A 124 11.08 19.11 -6.20
N ARG A 125 10.69 18.81 -7.44
CA ARG A 125 11.43 17.86 -8.29
C ARG A 125 12.75 18.44 -8.77
N LEU A 126 12.81 19.72 -9.10
CA LEU A 126 14.07 20.41 -9.39
C LEU A 126 15.00 20.42 -8.17
N TYR A 127 14.47 20.68 -6.99
CA TYR A 127 15.22 20.63 -5.74
C TYR A 127 15.74 19.21 -5.44
N ALA A 128 14.88 18.19 -5.55
CA ALA A 128 15.26 16.79 -5.39
C ALA A 128 16.34 16.37 -6.41
N ALA A 129 16.19 16.78 -7.67
CA ALA A 129 17.20 16.56 -8.70
C ALA A 129 18.55 17.18 -8.34
N THR A 130 18.54 18.42 -7.83
CA THR A 130 19.76 19.13 -7.41
C THR A 130 20.43 18.43 -6.23
N LEU A 131 19.66 17.98 -5.24
CA LEU A 131 20.19 17.22 -4.10
C LEU A 131 20.76 15.86 -4.52
N ALA A 132 20.09 15.17 -5.45
CA ALA A 132 20.58 13.91 -6.01
C ALA A 132 21.87 14.13 -6.81
N PHE A 133 21.90 15.15 -7.67
CA PHE A 133 23.06 15.52 -8.48
C PHE A 133 24.28 15.85 -7.61
N ASN A 134 24.13 16.74 -6.62
CA ASN A 134 25.20 17.10 -5.69
C ASN A 134 25.68 15.89 -4.85
N GLY A 135 24.83 14.88 -4.67
CA GLY A 135 25.17 13.62 -4.02
C GLY A 135 25.78 12.57 -4.96
N GLY A 136 26.07 12.90 -6.22
CA GLY A 136 26.59 11.98 -7.24
C GLY A 136 25.58 10.93 -7.72
N ARG A 137 24.30 11.06 -7.35
CA ARG A 137 23.23 10.13 -7.72
C ARG A 137 22.58 10.59 -9.03
N TYR A 138 23.33 10.50 -10.12
CA TYR A 138 22.90 11.01 -11.42
C TYR A 138 21.64 10.32 -11.96
N ASP A 139 21.46 9.02 -11.70
CA ASP A 139 20.24 8.29 -12.10
C ASP A 139 18.97 8.85 -11.47
N GLU A 140 19.04 9.16 -10.17
CA GLU A 140 17.93 9.75 -9.42
C GLU A 140 17.67 11.18 -9.88
N ALA A 141 18.73 11.95 -10.13
CA ALA A 141 18.62 13.30 -10.69
C ALA A 141 17.91 13.28 -12.06
N ILE A 142 18.32 12.40 -12.97
CA ILE A 142 17.71 12.25 -14.30
C ILE A 142 16.23 11.85 -14.18
N LEU A 143 15.86 10.98 -13.25
CA LEU A 143 14.46 10.59 -13.03
C LEU A 143 13.60 11.81 -12.68
N HIS A 144 14.04 12.63 -11.71
CA HIS A 144 13.31 13.84 -11.33
C HIS A 144 13.28 14.89 -12.44
N LEU A 145 14.39 15.10 -13.14
CA LEU A 145 14.47 16.07 -14.23
C LEU A 145 13.63 15.68 -15.45
N ARG A 146 13.47 14.38 -15.73
CA ARG A 146 12.56 13.90 -16.79
C ARG A 146 11.12 14.26 -16.47
N LEU A 147 10.70 14.08 -15.22
CA LEU A 147 9.36 14.49 -14.79
C LEU A 147 9.15 16.01 -14.95
N VAL A 148 10.19 16.81 -14.63
CA VAL A 148 10.16 18.27 -14.84
C VAL A 148 10.04 18.61 -16.32
N ARG A 149 10.87 18.01 -17.18
CA ARG A 149 10.83 18.20 -18.64
C ARG A 149 9.50 17.78 -19.26
N ASP A 150 8.90 16.70 -18.77
CA ASP A 150 7.66 16.18 -19.34
C ASP A 150 6.46 17.09 -18.99
N GLU A 151 6.50 17.76 -17.84
CA GLU A 151 5.49 18.74 -17.41
C GLU A 151 5.75 20.16 -17.95
N ASP A 152 7.02 20.59 -17.98
CA ASP A 152 7.51 21.85 -18.52
C ASP A 152 8.66 21.63 -19.54
N PRO A 153 8.32 21.34 -20.82
CA PRO A 153 9.31 21.05 -21.86
C PRO A 153 10.19 22.24 -22.28
N ASP A 154 9.83 23.46 -21.87
CA ASP A 154 10.54 24.68 -22.20
C ASP A 154 11.38 25.20 -20.99
N ASN A 155 11.52 24.38 -19.94
CA ASN A 155 12.40 24.65 -18.80
C ASN A 155 13.88 24.47 -19.19
N ASP A 156 14.55 25.54 -19.56
CA ASP A 156 15.94 25.50 -19.99
C ASP A 156 16.89 25.03 -18.88
N HIS A 157 16.58 25.36 -17.62
CA HIS A 157 17.36 24.93 -16.46
C HIS A 157 17.31 23.41 -16.24
N ALA A 158 16.12 22.80 -16.32
CA ALA A 158 15.96 21.35 -16.19
C ALA A 158 16.66 20.59 -17.34
N LEU A 159 16.57 21.12 -18.56
CA LEU A 159 17.26 20.58 -19.73
C LEU A 159 18.79 20.70 -19.58
N TYR A 160 19.27 21.82 -19.04
CA TYR A 160 20.69 21.99 -18.75
C TYR A 160 21.18 20.98 -17.71
N MET A 161 20.46 20.82 -16.60
CA MET A 161 20.80 19.82 -15.59
C MET A 161 20.76 18.38 -16.13
N LEU A 162 19.84 18.06 -17.05
CA LEU A 162 19.83 16.77 -17.75
C LEU A 162 21.10 16.59 -18.57
N ALA A 163 21.53 17.62 -19.29
CA ALA A 163 22.76 17.56 -20.08
C ALA A 163 23.96 17.24 -19.19
N VAL A 164 24.10 17.94 -18.07
CA VAL A 164 25.20 17.71 -17.12
C VAL A 164 25.12 16.31 -16.50
N ALA A 165 23.94 15.87 -16.05
CA ALA A 165 23.78 14.54 -15.45
C ALA A 165 24.08 13.40 -16.44
N HIS A 166 23.66 13.53 -17.70
CA HIS A 166 23.99 12.58 -18.76
C HIS A 166 25.50 12.60 -19.10
N ALA A 167 26.14 13.76 -19.11
CA ALA A 167 27.58 13.87 -19.31
C ALA A 167 28.37 13.11 -18.23
N GLN A 168 27.97 13.26 -16.97
CA GLN A 168 28.56 12.56 -15.82
C GLN A 168 28.35 11.03 -15.88
N ARG A 169 27.31 10.58 -16.59
CA ARG A 169 27.07 9.15 -16.88
C ARG A 169 27.76 8.65 -18.15
N ALA A 170 28.58 9.47 -18.80
CA ALA A 170 29.19 9.20 -20.11
C ALA A 170 28.19 8.94 -21.25
N GLU A 171 26.95 9.43 -21.08
CA GLU A 171 25.88 9.38 -22.08
C GLU A 171 25.96 10.66 -22.95
N HIS A 172 27.03 10.76 -23.74
CA HIS A 172 27.43 11.99 -24.42
C HIS A 172 26.41 12.49 -25.45
N ALA A 173 25.78 11.58 -26.20
CA ALA A 173 24.79 11.95 -27.22
C ALA A 173 23.55 12.59 -26.58
N GLU A 174 23.03 12.00 -25.51
CA GLU A 174 21.91 12.53 -24.72
C GLU A 174 22.27 13.85 -24.06
N ALA A 175 23.50 13.96 -23.53
CA ALA A 175 23.99 15.18 -22.92
C ALA A 175 23.96 16.35 -23.91
N ILE A 176 24.52 16.14 -25.11
CA ILE A 176 24.60 17.17 -26.15
C ILE A 176 23.20 17.55 -26.64
N ALA A 177 22.31 16.58 -26.88
CA ALA A 177 20.95 16.85 -27.32
C ALA A 177 20.16 17.71 -26.31
N HIS A 178 20.30 17.42 -25.01
CA HIS A 178 19.68 18.24 -23.97
C HIS A 178 20.30 19.63 -23.87
N LEU A 179 21.62 19.74 -24.02
CA LEU A 179 22.33 21.01 -23.99
C LEU A 179 21.93 21.91 -25.17
N GLU A 180 21.84 21.37 -26.38
CA GLU A 180 21.39 22.11 -27.57
C GLU A 180 20.00 22.70 -27.36
N ARG A 181 19.08 21.92 -26.79
CA ARG A 181 17.73 22.40 -26.46
C ARG A 181 17.76 23.50 -25.39
N ALA A 182 18.57 23.34 -24.35
CA ALA A 182 18.73 24.35 -23.29
C ALA A 182 19.30 25.67 -23.85
N ILE A 183 20.29 25.61 -24.76
CA ILE A 183 20.87 26.78 -25.43
C ILE A 183 19.87 27.45 -26.37
N ALA A 184 19.04 26.66 -27.07
CA ALA A 184 18.01 27.19 -27.97
C ALA A 184 16.90 27.93 -27.21
N LEU A 185 16.59 27.50 -25.99
CA LEU A 185 15.62 28.17 -25.12
C LEU A 185 16.20 29.40 -24.41
N ASN A 186 17.44 29.26 -23.93
CA ASN A 186 18.16 30.33 -23.24
C ASN A 186 19.63 30.36 -23.70
N PRO A 187 20.01 31.32 -24.58
CA PRO A 187 21.36 31.42 -25.12
C PRO A 187 22.47 31.59 -24.09
N GLU A 188 22.17 32.05 -22.86
CA GLU A 188 23.16 32.17 -21.78
C GLU A 188 23.70 30.82 -21.31
N ASN A 189 22.94 29.74 -21.49
CA ASN A 189 23.40 28.38 -21.20
C ASN A 189 24.65 27.99 -22.01
N ARG A 190 24.90 28.64 -23.16
CA ARG A 190 26.13 28.45 -23.94
C ARG A 190 27.34 28.98 -23.19
N SER A 191 27.22 30.16 -22.57
CA SER A 191 28.33 30.78 -21.83
C SER A 191 28.61 30.01 -20.53
N LEU A 192 27.56 29.48 -19.89
CA LEU A 192 27.64 28.59 -18.75
C LEU A 192 28.33 27.27 -19.11
N ALA A 193 27.85 26.55 -20.14
CA ALA A 193 28.44 25.29 -20.59
C ALA A 193 29.92 25.41 -20.99
N ARG A 194 30.34 26.57 -21.52
CA ARG A 194 31.75 26.83 -21.81
C ARG A 194 32.64 26.88 -20.58
N ARG A 195 32.12 27.08 -19.38
CA ARG A 195 32.89 27.22 -18.14
C ARG A 195 32.53 26.17 -17.09
N ASP A 196 31.54 25.33 -17.38
CA ASP A 196 31.08 24.27 -16.49
C ASP A 196 32.12 23.13 -16.44
N PRO A 197 32.72 22.84 -15.27
CA PRO A 197 33.65 21.73 -15.13
C PRO A 197 32.98 20.36 -15.27
N ASP A 198 31.69 20.24 -15.01
CA ASP A 198 30.97 18.97 -15.12
C ASP A 198 30.73 18.56 -16.59
N LEU A 199 30.97 19.47 -17.53
CA LEU A 199 30.93 19.19 -18.97
C LEU A 199 32.32 19.02 -19.58
N GLU A 200 33.39 18.99 -18.77
CA GLU A 200 34.76 18.87 -19.27
C GLU A 200 34.97 17.59 -20.08
N VAL A 201 34.28 16.51 -19.69
CA VAL A 201 34.29 15.22 -20.40
C VAL A 201 33.79 15.33 -21.85
N LEU A 202 32.99 16.35 -22.20
CA LEU A 202 32.45 16.56 -23.53
C LEU A 202 33.32 17.47 -24.41
N ARG A 203 34.35 18.13 -23.88
CA ARG A 203 35.17 19.11 -24.63
C ARG A 203 35.85 18.53 -25.86
N GLY A 204 36.20 17.24 -25.79
CA GLY A 204 36.80 16.49 -26.87
C GLY A 204 35.80 16.14 -27.99
N ASP A 205 34.50 16.24 -27.75
CA ASP A 205 33.46 15.86 -28.71
C ASP A 205 33.21 16.99 -29.74
N ASP A 206 33.21 16.62 -31.02
CA ASP A 206 32.99 17.56 -32.12
C ASP A 206 31.57 18.16 -32.09
N ALA A 207 30.56 17.36 -31.74
CA ALA A 207 29.17 17.81 -31.66
C ALA A 207 28.96 18.77 -30.47
N PHE A 208 29.64 18.54 -29.34
CA PHE A 208 29.64 19.49 -28.23
C PHE A 208 30.24 20.84 -28.64
N ARG A 209 31.38 20.83 -29.34
CA ARG A 209 32.00 22.06 -29.87
C ARG A 209 31.07 22.77 -30.86
N ALA A 210 30.46 22.03 -31.78
CA ALA A 210 29.49 22.58 -32.72
C ALA A 210 28.27 23.20 -32.02
N ALA A 211 27.73 22.55 -30.98
CA ALA A 211 26.62 23.08 -30.19
C ALA A 211 26.97 24.45 -29.55
N LEU A 212 28.21 24.61 -29.08
CA LEU A 212 28.71 25.86 -28.48
C LEU A 212 29.07 26.95 -29.50
N GLU A 213 29.37 26.58 -30.74
CA GLU A 213 29.69 27.51 -31.84
C GLU A 213 28.45 27.93 -32.62
N SER A 214 27.37 27.15 -32.55
CA SER A 214 26.10 27.46 -33.19
C SER A 214 25.65 28.88 -32.83
N ALA A 215 25.28 29.67 -33.85
CA ALA A 215 24.74 31.01 -33.63
C ALA A 215 23.45 30.91 -32.79
N PRO A 216 23.13 31.92 -31.95
CA PRO A 216 21.86 31.95 -31.25
C PRO A 216 20.74 31.92 -32.29
N VAL A 217 19.98 30.82 -32.31
CA VAL A 217 18.72 30.77 -33.07
C VAL A 217 17.85 31.86 -32.44
N ALA A 218 17.43 32.84 -33.26
CA ALA A 218 16.55 33.91 -32.80
C ALA A 218 15.39 33.30 -32.00
N PRO A 219 14.97 33.93 -30.88
CA PRO A 219 13.89 33.40 -30.07
C PRO A 219 12.70 33.14 -30.99
N MET A 220 12.32 31.87 -31.11
CA MET A 220 11.11 31.48 -31.81
C MET A 220 9.96 32.19 -31.08
N ASP A 221 9.44 33.26 -31.68
CA ASP A 221 8.25 33.95 -31.21
C ASP A 221 7.07 32.97 -31.27
N ARG A 222 6.89 32.22 -30.17
CA ARG A 222 5.78 31.31 -30.00
C ARG A 222 4.65 32.08 -29.34
N GLY A 223 4.02 32.92 -30.14
CA GLY A 223 2.78 33.57 -29.81
C GLY A 223 1.77 32.58 -29.21
N VAL A 224 1.31 32.91 -28.00
CA VAL A 224 0.02 32.53 -27.41
C VAL A 224 -0.37 31.06 -27.63
N ARG A 225 -0.06 30.19 -26.66
CA ARG A 225 -0.79 28.92 -26.49
C ARG A 225 -2.28 29.25 -26.33
N ARG A 226 -3.04 29.16 -27.42
CA ARG A 226 -4.51 29.27 -27.40
C ARG A 226 -5.04 28.15 -26.49
N PRO A 227 -5.86 28.47 -25.47
CA PRO A 227 -6.48 27.41 -24.67
C PRO A 227 -7.42 26.62 -25.56
N LEU A 228 -7.20 25.31 -25.63
CA LEU A 228 -8.11 24.33 -26.22
C LEU A 228 -9.45 24.44 -25.47
N ARG A 229 -10.45 25.05 -26.11
CA ARG A 229 -11.82 25.02 -25.60
C ARG A 229 -12.34 23.58 -25.70
N PRO A 230 -12.87 22.98 -24.63
CA PRO A 230 -13.52 21.68 -24.72
C PRO A 230 -14.81 21.83 -25.54
N LYS A 231 -15.00 20.93 -26.51
CA LYS A 231 -16.26 20.78 -27.23
C LYS A 231 -17.33 20.36 -26.23
N LEU A 232 -18.27 21.25 -25.92
CA LEU A 232 -19.53 20.88 -25.28
C LEU A 232 -20.37 20.11 -26.31
N ALA A 233 -20.56 18.83 -26.06
CA ALA A 233 -21.55 18.01 -26.73
C ALA A 233 -22.94 18.30 -26.13
N ARG A 234 -23.88 18.73 -26.97
CA ARG A 234 -25.32 18.48 -26.82
C ARG A 234 -25.95 18.41 -28.20
#